data_AF-A0AAE0SUV9-F1
#
_entry.id   AF-A0AAE0SUV9-F1
#
_cell.length_a   1.000
_cell.length_b   1.000
_cell.length_c   1.000
_cell.angle_alpha   90.00
_cell.angle_beta   90.00
_cell.angle_gamma   90.00
#
_symmetry.space_group_name_H-M   'P 1'
#
loop_
_entity.id
_entity.type
_entity.pdbx_description
1 polymer ?
#
loop_
_entity_poly.entity_id
_entity_poly.type
_entity_poly.pdbx_seq_one_letter_code
_entity_poly.pdbx_strand_id
1 'polypeptide(L)'
;MLSVSVVLPTEFSRKTKGLLGNFDGYPDNDFMFPNGTILSAKASDQDIFKYGQSWEVDGRKSFLRYPFGKNQSNFHHRDFIPKFLDEADSNKVKAAKQKCGNENQECIFDLVFTENQAVANNTKSVEQRASSSQKVLDVYGIKSPSLDMDIRLCTACSGHGTCDVTQEGTNIQASTAIRNFRIAICKCTQFWEGNDCENDFNGCTSTPCSPLKNCTDNPASIHEALSHAYNCSPCPEGYTNGETDSQKCEDINECEEGISGCDQMCINTYGGFNCSCHNGYIHNVTMNACVLEM
;
A
#
# COMPACT_ATOMS: atom_id res chain seq x y z
N MET A 1 23.13 -25.53 4.10
CA MET A 1 22.92 -24.08 4.31
C MET A 1 21.43 -23.80 4.23
N LEU A 2 20.85 -23.17 5.25
CA LEU A 2 19.49 -22.63 5.14
C LEU A 2 19.57 -21.39 4.25
N SER A 3 18.85 -21.38 3.14
CA SER A 3 18.74 -20.20 2.27
C SER A 3 17.36 -19.58 2.49
N VAL A 4 17.33 -18.29 2.77
CA VAL A 4 16.09 -17.51 2.88
C VAL A 4 16.03 -16.61 1.65
N SER A 5 15.02 -16.81 0.82
CA SER A 5 14.72 -15.93 -0.31
C SER A 5 13.38 -15.25 -0.10
N VAL A 6 13.33 -13.96 -0.43
CA VAL A 6 12.08 -13.19 -0.45
C VAL A 6 11.83 -12.82 -1.90
N VAL A 7 10.63 -13.14 -2.39
CA VAL A 7 10.21 -12.80 -3.75
C VAL A 7 9.04 -11.84 -3.64
N LEU A 8 9.19 -10.64 -4.23
CA LEU A 8 8.18 -9.59 -4.23
C LEU A 8 7.66 -9.33 -5.65
N PRO A 9 6.37 -8.94 -5.82
CA PRO A 9 5.84 -8.56 -7.12
C PRO A 9 6.62 -7.40 -7.75
N THR A 10 6.72 -7.39 -9.09
CA THR A 10 7.52 -6.38 -9.82
C THR A 10 7.03 -4.94 -9.61
N GLU A 11 5.78 -4.74 -9.22
CA GLU A 11 5.21 -3.42 -8.84
C GLU A 11 5.87 -2.78 -7.60
N PHE A 12 6.61 -3.58 -6.81
CA PHE A 12 7.43 -3.13 -5.69
C PHE A 12 8.85 -2.77 -6.10
N SER A 13 9.22 -2.96 -7.37
CA SER A 13 10.51 -2.53 -7.86
C SER A 13 10.70 -1.02 -7.61
N ARG A 14 11.86 -0.65 -7.08
CA ARG A 14 12.24 0.71 -6.65
C ARG A 14 11.43 1.27 -5.47
N LYS A 15 10.52 0.49 -4.88
CA LYS A 15 9.75 0.87 -3.68
C LYS A 15 10.25 0.17 -2.42
N THR A 16 11.03 -0.90 -2.56
CA THR A 16 11.51 -1.71 -1.43
C THR A 16 13.03 -1.74 -1.37
N LYS A 17 13.54 -1.57 -0.15
CA LYS A 17 14.96 -1.70 0.22
C LYS A 17 15.07 -2.40 1.56
N GLY A 18 16.17 -3.10 1.81
CA GLY A 18 16.40 -3.75 3.09
C GLY A 18 17.70 -4.53 3.14
N LEU A 19 17.82 -5.37 4.17
CA LEU A 19 18.98 -6.25 4.38
C LEU A 19 19.35 -7.09 3.14
N LEU A 20 18.34 -7.50 2.37
CA LEU A 20 18.50 -8.37 1.19
C LEU A 20 18.72 -7.59 -0.13
N GLY A 21 18.85 -6.27 -0.11
CA GLY A 21 19.07 -5.50 -1.33
C GLY A 21 18.14 -4.30 -1.53
N ASN A 22 18.40 -3.56 -2.60
CA ASN A 22 17.50 -2.57 -3.16
C ASN A 22 16.82 -3.19 -4.37
N PHE A 23 15.50 -3.26 -4.39
CA PHE A 23 14.80 -3.96 -5.46
C PHE A 23 14.66 -3.10 -6.73
N ASP A 24 15.76 -2.60 -7.29
CA ASP A 24 15.78 -1.69 -8.44
C ASP A 24 16.42 -2.28 -9.71
N GLY A 25 17.04 -3.46 -9.59
CA GLY A 25 17.71 -4.19 -10.67
C GLY A 25 19.19 -3.85 -10.85
N TYR A 26 19.79 -3.06 -9.95
CA TYR A 26 21.20 -2.68 -9.99
C TYR A 26 21.99 -3.38 -8.87
N PRO A 27 22.69 -4.50 -9.17
CA PRO A 27 23.34 -5.31 -8.13
C PRO A 27 24.44 -4.58 -7.36
N ASP A 28 25.03 -3.53 -7.95
CA ASP A 28 26.15 -2.79 -7.34
C ASP A 28 25.72 -1.94 -6.12
N ASN A 29 24.42 -1.74 -5.90
CA ASN A 29 23.90 -0.94 -4.79
C ASN A 29 23.09 -1.76 -3.76
N ASP A 30 23.06 -3.09 -3.88
CA ASP A 30 22.22 -3.93 -3.03
C ASP A 30 22.62 -3.87 -1.55
N PHE A 31 23.92 -3.81 -1.26
CA PHE A 31 24.41 -3.66 0.11
C PHE A 31 24.38 -2.19 0.57
N MET A 32 23.23 -1.54 0.51
CA MET A 32 23.03 -0.18 0.98
C MET A 32 22.61 -0.17 2.46
N PHE A 33 23.32 0.57 3.29
CA PHE A 33 22.97 0.79 4.69
C PHE A 33 21.67 1.63 4.83
N PRO A 34 20.97 1.58 5.98
CA PRO A 34 19.78 2.41 6.21
C PRO A 34 20.00 3.92 6.06
N ASN A 35 21.22 4.40 6.30
CA ASN A 35 21.63 5.80 6.13
C ASN A 35 21.90 6.20 4.65
N GLY A 36 21.81 5.24 3.71
CA GLY A 36 22.05 5.45 2.29
C GLY A 36 23.49 5.22 1.80
N THR A 37 24.44 4.92 2.69
CA THR A 37 25.82 4.58 2.25
C THR A 37 25.86 3.18 1.64
N ILE A 38 26.65 2.98 0.60
CA ILE A 38 26.79 1.68 -0.07
C ILE A 38 28.04 0.95 0.46
N LEU A 39 27.88 -0.31 0.83
CA LEU A 39 28.98 -1.18 1.20
C LEU A 39 29.73 -1.65 -0.06
N SER A 40 31.05 -1.59 -0.03
CA SER A 40 31.89 -2.00 -1.16
C SER A 40 31.77 -3.50 -1.45
N ALA A 41 31.82 -3.87 -2.74
CA ALA A 41 31.93 -5.27 -3.16
C ALA A 41 33.22 -5.98 -2.66
N LYS A 42 34.20 -5.23 -2.13
CA LYS A 42 35.42 -5.77 -1.51
C LYS A 42 35.38 -5.76 0.02
N ALA A 43 34.20 -5.58 0.60
CA ALA A 43 34.00 -5.57 2.05
C ALA A 43 34.47 -6.87 2.71
N SER A 44 34.96 -6.75 3.94
CA SER A 44 35.29 -7.90 4.77
C SER A 44 34.04 -8.57 5.33
N ASP A 45 34.16 -9.81 5.80
CA ASP A 45 33.07 -10.50 6.52
C ASP A 45 32.65 -9.71 7.77
N GLN A 46 33.58 -8.99 8.40
CA GLN A 46 33.27 -8.10 9.52
C GLN A 46 32.41 -6.91 9.09
N ASP A 47 32.71 -6.31 7.94
CA ASP A 47 31.91 -5.21 7.40
C ASP A 47 30.51 -5.70 7.01
N ILE A 48 30.39 -6.90 6.43
CA ILE A 48 29.11 -7.55 6.11
C ILE A 48 28.31 -7.82 7.39
N PHE A 49 28.97 -8.26 8.47
CA PHE A 49 28.32 -8.44 9.77
C PHE A 49 27.78 -7.12 10.34
N LYS A 50 28.57 -6.04 10.28
CA LYS A 50 28.12 -4.69 10.69
C LYS A 50 26.97 -4.18 9.82
N TYR A 51 27.00 -4.47 8.51
CA TYR A 51 25.88 -4.20 7.61
C TYR A 51 24.61 -4.94 8.05
N GLY A 52 24.72 -6.22 8.38
CA GLY A 52 23.61 -7.01 8.93
C GLY A 52 23.02 -6.40 10.19
N GLN A 53 23.88 -6.02 11.15
CA GLN A 53 23.47 -5.36 12.40
C GLN A 53 22.77 -4.01 12.16
N SER A 54 23.16 -3.26 11.12
CA SER A 54 22.54 -1.96 10.83
C SER A 54 21.05 -2.07 10.47
N TRP A 55 20.61 -3.22 9.95
CA TRP A 55 19.24 -3.51 9.57
C TRP A 55 18.43 -4.20 10.69
N GLU A 56 18.99 -4.34 11.89
CA GLU A 56 18.30 -4.95 13.02
C GLU A 56 17.02 -4.16 13.39
N VAL A 57 15.91 -4.88 13.54
CA VAL A 57 14.62 -4.31 13.96
C VAL A 57 14.50 -4.30 15.48
N ASP A 58 13.96 -3.21 16.04
CA ASP A 58 13.60 -3.14 17.46
C ASP A 58 12.14 -3.54 17.70
N GLY A 59 11.71 -3.55 18.97
CA GLY A 59 10.34 -3.94 19.32
C GLY A 59 9.23 -3.01 18.79
N ARG A 60 9.56 -1.76 18.42
CA ARG A 60 8.60 -0.82 17.83
C ARG A 60 8.51 -0.99 16.32
N LYS A 61 9.61 -1.41 15.68
CA LYS A 61 9.71 -1.63 14.23
C LYS A 61 9.36 -3.06 13.82
N SER A 62 9.33 -4.01 14.75
CA SER A 62 8.97 -5.39 14.45
C SER A 62 7.47 -5.52 14.17
N PHE A 63 7.15 -5.99 12.96
CA PHE A 63 5.79 -6.35 12.56
C PHE A 63 5.43 -7.81 12.91
N LEU A 64 6.36 -8.56 13.52
CA LEU A 64 6.14 -9.94 13.89
C LEU A 64 5.31 -10.04 15.17
N ARG A 65 4.43 -11.05 15.23
CA ARG A 65 3.70 -11.42 16.44
C ARG A 65 4.51 -12.43 17.24
N TYR A 66 4.66 -12.18 18.53
CA TYR A 66 5.41 -13.04 19.44
C TYR A 66 4.46 -13.74 20.44
N PRO A 67 4.85 -14.90 20.99
CA PRO A 67 4.12 -15.53 22.08
C PRO A 67 3.96 -14.59 23.28
N PHE A 68 2.95 -14.86 24.11
CA PHE A 68 2.67 -14.04 25.30
C PHE A 68 3.93 -13.86 26.17
N GLY A 69 4.23 -12.61 26.54
CA GLY A 69 5.40 -12.25 27.34
C GLY A 69 6.74 -12.33 26.60
N LYS A 70 6.75 -12.55 25.28
CA LYS A 70 7.95 -12.55 24.44
C LYS A 70 7.93 -11.38 23.45
N ASN A 71 9.10 -10.98 23.00
CA ASN A 71 9.28 -9.99 21.94
C ASN A 71 10.55 -10.32 21.12
N GLN A 72 10.89 -9.44 20.18
CA GLN A 72 12.04 -9.60 19.28
C GLN A 72 13.39 -9.87 20.00
N SER A 73 13.60 -9.28 21.18
CA SER A 73 14.87 -9.45 21.92
C SER A 73 15.03 -10.82 22.58
N ASN A 74 13.96 -11.63 22.64
CA ASN A 74 14.06 -13.01 23.11
C ASN A 74 14.58 -13.97 22.04
N PHE A 75 14.63 -13.54 20.78
CA PHE A 75 14.96 -14.37 19.62
C PHE A 75 16.21 -13.89 18.86
N HIS A 76 16.99 -12.99 19.47
CA HIS A 76 18.30 -12.59 18.97
C HIS A 76 19.34 -12.61 20.09
N HIS A 77 20.63 -12.61 19.73
CA HIS A 77 21.74 -12.52 20.68
C HIS A 77 22.68 -11.38 20.28
N ARG A 78 22.45 -10.16 20.81
CA ARG A 78 23.20 -8.95 20.40
C ARG A 78 24.69 -9.02 20.70
N ASP A 79 25.04 -9.71 21.78
CA ASP A 79 26.44 -9.81 22.21
C ASP A 79 27.21 -10.90 21.46
N PHE A 80 26.55 -11.62 20.54
CA PHE A 80 27.23 -12.61 19.72
C PHE A 80 27.97 -11.89 18.59
N ILE A 81 29.30 -11.97 18.63
CA ILE A 81 30.18 -11.51 17.56
C ILE A 81 30.91 -12.74 17.03
N PRO A 82 30.71 -13.13 15.75
CA PRO A 82 31.41 -14.26 15.18
C PRO A 82 32.91 -13.96 15.07
N LYS A 83 33.72 -15.01 14.94
CA LYS A 83 35.13 -14.87 14.58
C LYS A 83 35.22 -14.66 13.09
N PHE A 84 36.06 -13.70 12.67
CA PHE A 84 36.25 -13.38 11.26
C PHE A 84 37.66 -13.73 10.81
N LEU A 85 37.78 -14.30 9.62
CA LEU A 85 39.06 -14.83 9.13
C LEU A 85 40.10 -13.73 8.84
N ASP A 86 39.64 -12.52 8.53
CA ASP A 86 40.44 -11.31 8.35
C ASP A 86 41.06 -10.78 9.65
N GLU A 87 40.46 -11.08 10.81
CA GLU A 87 41.04 -10.78 12.13
C GLU A 87 42.09 -11.82 12.58
N ALA A 88 42.20 -12.94 11.88
CA ALA A 88 43.10 -14.02 12.25
C ALA A 88 44.58 -13.71 11.90
N ASP A 89 45.50 -14.33 12.64
CA ASP A 89 46.93 -14.22 12.37
C ASP A 89 47.25 -14.64 10.92
N SER A 90 47.79 -13.70 10.14
CA SER A 90 48.13 -13.90 8.74
C SER A 90 49.05 -15.10 8.48
N ASN A 91 49.92 -15.47 9.44
CA ASN A 91 50.78 -16.64 9.35
C ASN A 91 49.97 -17.94 9.54
N LYS A 92 49.04 -17.96 10.49
CA LYS A 92 48.13 -19.10 10.68
C LYS A 92 47.24 -19.29 9.45
N VAL A 93 46.72 -18.22 8.87
CA VAL A 93 45.93 -18.28 7.63
C VAL A 93 46.76 -18.82 6.46
N LYS A 94 48.00 -18.35 6.28
CA LYS A 94 48.92 -18.88 5.24
C LYS A 94 49.21 -20.36 5.44
N ALA A 95 49.50 -20.79 6.67
CA ALA A 95 49.75 -22.20 6.99
C ALA A 95 48.49 -23.07 6.76
N ALA A 96 47.31 -22.55 7.10
CA ALA A 96 46.04 -23.23 6.86
C ALA A 96 45.76 -23.37 5.36
N LYS A 97 45.99 -22.32 4.55
CA LYS A 97 45.87 -22.36 3.08
C LYS A 97 46.76 -23.42 2.44
N GLN A 98 47.96 -23.66 2.96
CA GLN A 98 48.84 -24.73 2.47
C GLN A 98 48.24 -26.12 2.69
N LYS A 99 47.50 -26.34 3.79
CA LYS A 99 46.89 -27.64 4.12
C LYS A 99 45.52 -27.82 3.48
N CYS A 100 44.70 -26.78 3.48
CA CYS A 100 43.32 -26.81 3.00
C CYS A 100 43.21 -26.57 1.48
N GLY A 101 44.17 -25.86 0.87
CA GLY A 101 44.04 -25.24 -0.44
C GLY A 101 43.53 -23.80 -0.32
N ASN A 102 43.71 -22.98 -1.35
CA ASN A 102 43.37 -21.55 -1.29
C ASN A 102 41.86 -21.26 -1.36
N GLU A 103 41.07 -22.18 -1.89
CA GLU A 103 39.66 -21.97 -2.22
C GLU A 103 38.69 -22.49 -1.15
N ASN A 104 39.12 -23.43 -0.30
CA ASN A 104 38.27 -24.04 0.72
C ASN A 104 38.28 -23.19 2.00
N GLN A 105 37.47 -22.13 2.02
CA GLN A 105 37.41 -21.16 3.11
C GLN A 105 36.96 -21.80 4.43
N GLU A 106 36.07 -22.78 4.37
CA GLU A 106 35.50 -23.50 5.52
C GLU A 106 36.58 -24.30 6.24
N CYS A 107 37.40 -25.07 5.51
CA CYS A 107 38.56 -25.77 6.07
C CYS A 107 39.60 -24.80 6.63
N ILE A 108 39.89 -23.70 5.91
CA ILE A 108 40.84 -22.69 6.38
C ILE A 108 40.35 -22.10 7.71
N PHE A 109 39.09 -21.70 7.77
CA PHE A 109 38.45 -21.13 8.95
C PHE A 109 38.51 -22.09 10.14
N ASP A 110 38.05 -23.33 9.95
CA ASP A 110 38.07 -24.34 11.02
C ASP A 110 39.48 -24.61 11.50
N LEU A 111 40.46 -24.73 10.59
CA LEU A 111 41.85 -24.97 10.98
C LEU A 111 42.45 -23.80 11.76
N VAL A 112 42.14 -22.56 11.35
CA VAL A 112 42.67 -21.35 11.98
C VAL A 112 42.12 -21.15 13.39
N PHE A 113 40.82 -21.38 13.60
CA PHE A 113 40.16 -21.09 14.87
C PHE A 113 40.08 -22.27 15.84
N THR A 114 40.05 -23.51 15.34
CA THR A 114 40.05 -24.71 16.20
C THR A 114 41.46 -25.27 16.44
N GLU A 115 42.43 -24.89 15.59
CA GLU A 115 43.78 -25.47 15.55
C GLU A 115 43.80 -27.00 15.39
N ASN A 116 42.68 -27.59 14.96
CA ASN A 116 42.50 -29.03 14.86
C ASN A 116 42.43 -29.47 13.39
N GLN A 117 43.50 -30.12 12.94
CA GLN A 117 43.59 -30.59 11.56
C GLN A 117 42.58 -31.70 11.23
N ALA A 118 42.15 -32.51 12.20
CA ALA A 118 41.13 -33.52 11.97
C ALA A 118 39.76 -32.86 11.69
N VAL A 119 39.40 -31.81 12.43
CA VAL A 119 38.17 -31.03 12.18
C VAL A 119 38.21 -30.42 10.79
N ALA A 120 39.29 -29.71 10.44
CA ALA A 120 39.45 -29.08 9.14
C ALA A 120 39.41 -30.08 7.97
N ASN A 121 40.06 -31.25 8.12
CA ASN A 121 40.02 -32.31 7.10
C ASN A 121 38.61 -32.89 6.93
N ASN A 122 37.87 -33.04 8.03
CA ASN A 122 36.48 -33.49 7.99
C ASN A 122 35.62 -32.47 7.26
N THR A 123 35.75 -31.17 7.57
CA THR A 123 35.04 -30.08 6.87
C THR A 123 35.35 -30.09 5.38
N LYS A 124 36.62 -30.20 5.00
CA LYS A 124 37.03 -30.33 3.59
C LYS A 124 36.36 -31.52 2.90
N SER A 125 36.31 -32.68 3.56
CA SER A 125 35.65 -33.88 3.01
C SER A 125 34.13 -33.69 2.87
N VAL A 126 33.50 -33.07 3.86
CA VAL A 126 32.05 -32.76 3.84
C VAL A 126 31.74 -31.80 2.70
N GLU A 127 32.51 -30.73 2.52
CA GLU A 127 32.33 -29.76 1.44
C GLU A 127 32.50 -30.40 0.04
N GLN A 128 33.50 -31.27 -0.13
CA GLN A 128 33.68 -31.99 -1.39
C GLN A 128 32.49 -32.91 -1.70
N ARG A 129 31.94 -33.59 -0.69
CA ARG A 129 30.74 -34.43 -0.83
C ARG A 129 29.52 -33.57 -1.13
N ALA A 130 29.32 -32.47 -0.41
CA ALA A 130 28.21 -31.54 -0.62
C ALA A 130 28.24 -30.97 -2.05
N SER A 131 29.40 -30.50 -2.52
CA SER A 131 29.57 -30.01 -3.90
C SER A 131 29.28 -31.09 -4.95
N SER A 132 29.74 -32.33 -4.72
CA SER A 132 29.47 -33.46 -5.62
C SER A 132 27.98 -33.82 -5.65
N SER A 133 27.34 -33.88 -4.47
CA SER A 133 25.89 -34.09 -4.36
C SER A 133 25.11 -32.97 -5.03
N GLN A 134 25.50 -31.71 -4.85
CA GLN A 134 24.83 -30.56 -5.48
C GLN A 134 24.88 -30.67 -7.01
N LYS A 135 26.03 -30.99 -7.59
CA LYS A 135 26.16 -31.19 -9.06
C LYS A 135 25.20 -32.27 -9.58
N VAL A 136 25.01 -33.35 -8.83
CA VAL A 136 24.06 -34.40 -9.20
C VAL A 136 22.62 -33.85 -9.14
N LEU A 137 22.27 -33.14 -8.06
CA LEU A 137 20.93 -32.54 -7.92
C LEU A 137 20.63 -31.55 -9.05
N ASP A 138 21.61 -30.72 -9.44
CA ASP A 138 21.48 -29.73 -10.51
C ASP A 138 21.21 -30.40 -11.87
N VAL A 139 21.88 -31.51 -12.18
CA VAL A 139 21.65 -32.30 -13.42
C VAL A 139 20.20 -32.78 -13.52
N TYR A 140 19.61 -33.19 -12.39
CA TYR A 140 18.23 -33.67 -12.35
C TYR A 140 17.21 -32.55 -12.08
N GLY A 141 17.65 -31.30 -11.97
CA GLY A 141 16.78 -30.16 -11.62
C GLY A 141 16.13 -30.30 -10.24
N ILE A 142 16.71 -31.10 -9.34
CA ILE A 142 16.18 -31.33 -8.00
C ILE A 142 16.51 -30.12 -7.14
N LYS A 143 15.48 -29.46 -6.62
CA LYS A 143 15.63 -28.33 -5.69
C LYS A 143 15.54 -28.82 -4.26
N SER A 144 16.24 -28.16 -3.34
CA SER A 144 16.06 -28.38 -1.90
C SER A 144 14.61 -28.13 -1.50
N PRO A 145 14.07 -28.84 -0.50
CA PRO A 145 12.75 -28.54 0.04
C PRO A 145 12.72 -27.08 0.50
N SER A 146 11.80 -26.30 -0.06
CA SER A 146 11.56 -24.92 0.34
C SER A 146 10.48 -24.88 1.42
N LEU A 147 10.72 -24.09 2.47
CA LEU A 147 9.66 -23.68 3.37
C LEU A 147 9.15 -22.33 2.90
N ASP A 148 7.94 -22.34 2.39
CA ASP A 148 7.26 -21.16 1.89
C ASP A 148 6.54 -20.47 3.06
N MET A 149 6.95 -19.24 3.39
CA MET A 149 6.28 -18.42 4.40
C MET A 149 5.26 -17.50 3.73
N ASP A 150 3.99 -17.57 4.16
CA ASP A 150 2.95 -16.62 3.74
C ASP A 150 3.13 -15.30 4.50
N ILE A 151 3.58 -14.26 3.80
CA ILE A 151 3.75 -12.91 4.31
C ILE A 151 2.52 -12.09 3.93
N ARG A 152 1.76 -11.64 4.95
CA ARG A 152 0.63 -10.73 4.79
C ARG A 152 0.99 -9.35 5.33
N LEU A 153 1.10 -8.39 4.43
CA LEU A 153 1.41 -7.00 4.79
C LEU A 153 0.11 -6.22 5.04
N CYS A 154 0.01 -5.57 6.19
CA CYS A 154 -1.02 -4.60 6.49
C CYS A 154 -0.40 -3.19 6.40
N THR A 155 -0.93 -2.37 5.51
CA THR A 155 -0.51 -0.98 5.26
C THR A 155 -1.02 0.01 6.31
N ALA A 156 -1.78 -0.48 7.29
CA ALA A 156 -2.56 0.32 8.24
C ALA A 156 -3.66 1.18 7.59
N CYS A 157 -4.01 0.93 6.32
CA CYS A 157 -5.17 1.54 5.65
C CYS A 157 -5.17 3.06 5.72
N SER A 158 -4.00 3.69 5.52
CA SER A 158 -3.77 5.12 5.68
C SER A 158 -4.22 5.72 7.03
N GLY A 159 -4.48 4.87 8.05
CA GLY A 159 -5.09 5.27 9.32
C GLY A 159 -6.62 5.35 9.32
N HIS A 160 -7.26 5.10 8.18
CA HIS A 160 -8.70 5.25 7.93
C HIS A 160 -9.39 3.91 7.65
N GLY A 161 -8.90 2.83 8.29
CA GLY A 161 -9.45 1.51 8.09
C GLY A 161 -8.83 0.43 8.96
N THR A 162 -9.32 -0.78 8.77
CA THR A 162 -8.77 -1.99 9.42
C THR A 162 -8.38 -3.00 8.36
N CYS A 163 -7.21 -3.62 8.53
CA CYS A 163 -6.76 -4.68 7.63
C CYS A 163 -7.53 -5.98 7.88
N ASP A 164 -8.23 -6.46 6.87
CA ASP A 164 -8.73 -7.83 6.84
C ASP A 164 -7.63 -8.76 6.35
N VAL A 165 -6.92 -9.35 7.32
CA VAL A 165 -5.86 -10.34 7.04
C VAL A 165 -6.43 -11.73 6.72
N THR A 166 -7.75 -11.93 6.76
CA THR A 166 -8.41 -13.22 6.47
C THR A 166 -8.91 -13.31 5.04
N GLN A 167 -9.17 -12.17 4.40
CA GLN A 167 -9.65 -12.11 3.01
C GLN A 167 -8.55 -11.74 2.01
N GLU A 168 -8.67 -12.29 0.81
CA GLU A 168 -7.74 -12.04 -0.30
C GLU A 168 -8.15 -10.77 -1.06
N GLY A 169 -7.24 -9.80 -1.18
CA GLY A 169 -7.44 -8.64 -2.04
C GLY A 169 -7.57 -9.04 -3.48
N THR A 170 -8.69 -8.69 -4.11
CA THR A 170 -8.95 -8.88 -5.54
C THR A 170 -8.06 -8.02 -6.44
N ASN A 171 -7.29 -7.08 -5.87
CA ASN A 171 -6.49 -6.10 -6.61
C ASN A 171 -4.98 -6.37 -6.64
N ILE A 172 -4.53 -7.54 -6.17
CA ILE A 172 -3.33 -8.09 -6.78
C ILE A 172 -3.88 -9.02 -7.86
N GLN A 173 -3.87 -8.57 -9.11
CA GLN A 173 -3.60 -9.49 -10.21
C GLN A 173 -2.25 -10.11 -9.85
N ALA A 174 -2.29 -11.13 -9.00
CA ALA A 174 -1.12 -11.86 -8.61
C ALA A 174 -0.67 -12.47 -9.93
N SER A 175 0.30 -11.80 -10.54
CA SER A 175 1.40 -12.42 -11.23
C SER A 175 1.49 -13.82 -10.63
N THR A 176 1.16 -14.81 -11.44
CA THR A 176 1.10 -16.24 -11.07
C THR A 176 2.41 -16.74 -10.46
N ALA A 177 3.44 -15.88 -10.35
CA ALA A 177 4.77 -16.11 -9.84
C ALA A 177 4.94 -16.03 -8.31
N ILE A 178 4.06 -15.39 -7.51
CA ILE A 178 4.34 -15.19 -6.07
C ILE A 178 3.11 -15.44 -5.19
N ARG A 179 2.86 -16.71 -4.84
CA ARG A 179 1.70 -17.12 -4.03
C ARG A 179 1.77 -16.70 -2.55
N ASN A 180 2.97 -16.36 -2.07
CA ASN A 180 3.30 -16.30 -0.63
C ASN A 180 3.55 -14.88 -0.11
N PHE A 181 3.40 -13.83 -0.93
CA PHE A 181 3.42 -12.44 -0.47
C PHE A 181 2.11 -11.77 -0.89
N ARG A 182 1.38 -11.22 0.09
CA ARG A 182 0.06 -10.64 -0.12
C ARG A 182 -0.10 -9.36 0.69
N ILE A 183 -0.81 -8.39 0.14
CA ILE A 183 -1.27 -7.21 0.88
C ILE A 183 -2.67 -7.53 1.40
N ALA A 184 -2.91 -7.30 2.69
CA ALA A 184 -4.22 -7.44 3.30
C ALA A 184 -5.19 -6.39 2.74
N ILE A 185 -6.46 -6.75 2.57
CA ILE A 185 -7.49 -5.79 2.15
C ILE A 185 -7.71 -4.79 3.27
N CYS A 186 -7.85 -3.52 2.91
CA CYS A 186 -8.35 -2.52 3.82
C CYS A 186 -9.88 -2.45 3.82
N LYS A 187 -10.46 -2.67 4.99
CA LYS A 187 -11.85 -2.31 5.29
C LYS A 187 -11.86 -0.87 5.77
N CYS A 188 -12.21 0.03 4.86
CA CYS A 188 -12.26 1.45 5.16
C CYS A 188 -13.32 1.76 6.20
N THR A 189 -12.99 2.71 7.08
CA THR A 189 -13.98 3.33 7.96
C THR A 189 -15.00 4.09 7.12
N GLN A 190 -16.13 4.45 7.73
CA GLN A 190 -17.17 5.20 7.04
C GLN A 190 -16.55 6.43 6.35
N PHE A 191 -16.91 6.62 5.08
CA PHE A 191 -16.51 7.74 4.24
C PHE A 191 -15.06 7.80 3.72
N TRP A 192 -14.35 6.68 3.73
CA TRP A 192 -13.09 6.53 3.01
C TRP A 192 -13.20 5.46 1.93
N GLU A 193 -12.50 5.65 0.83
CA GLU A 193 -12.44 4.71 -0.28
C GLU A 193 -11.00 4.56 -0.83
N GLY A 194 -10.84 3.67 -1.81
CA GLY A 194 -9.53 3.25 -2.31
C GLY A 194 -9.08 1.90 -1.75
N ASN A 195 -7.96 1.41 -2.26
CA ASN A 195 -7.42 0.11 -1.84
C ASN A 195 -6.73 0.17 -0.47
N ASP A 196 -6.29 1.37 -0.07
CA ASP A 196 -5.61 1.67 1.19
C ASP A 196 -6.35 2.75 1.99
N CYS A 197 -7.64 2.97 1.70
CA CYS A 197 -8.47 4.00 2.32
C CYS A 197 -7.85 5.41 2.26
N GLU A 198 -7.20 5.70 1.15
CA GLU A 198 -6.44 6.92 0.90
C GLU A 198 -7.28 8.03 0.28
N ASN A 199 -8.43 7.68 -0.29
CA ASN A 199 -9.30 8.61 -0.97
C ASN A 199 -10.51 8.93 -0.10
N ASP A 200 -10.92 10.18 -0.18
CA ASP A 200 -12.20 10.64 0.35
C ASP A 200 -13.34 9.98 -0.42
N PHE A 201 -14.34 9.47 0.28
CA PHE A 201 -15.50 8.87 -0.35
C PHE A 201 -16.36 9.95 -1.00
N ASN A 202 -16.44 9.93 -2.34
CA ASN A 202 -17.25 10.88 -3.08
C ASN A 202 -18.75 10.55 -2.93
N GLY A 203 -19.41 11.29 -2.04
CA GLY A 203 -20.83 11.16 -1.73
C GLY A 203 -21.76 11.47 -2.91
N CYS A 204 -21.29 12.14 -3.95
CA CYS A 204 -22.09 12.49 -5.13
C CYS A 204 -22.13 11.39 -6.21
N THR A 205 -21.31 10.34 -6.10
CA THR A 205 -21.19 9.29 -7.12
C THR A 205 -22.50 8.54 -7.37
N SER A 206 -23.33 8.35 -6.34
CA SER A 206 -24.63 7.67 -6.45
C SER A 206 -25.79 8.59 -6.84
N THR A 207 -25.51 9.81 -7.32
CA THR A 207 -26.50 10.86 -7.63
C THR A 207 -27.58 10.99 -6.54
N PRO A 208 -27.21 11.29 -5.29
CA PRO A 208 -28.16 11.24 -4.17
C PRO A 208 -29.10 12.45 -4.12
N CYS A 209 -28.76 13.54 -4.82
CA CYS A 209 -29.60 14.72 -4.95
C CYS A 209 -30.59 14.56 -6.11
N SER A 210 -31.76 15.21 -6.01
CA SER A 210 -32.70 15.28 -7.14
C SER A 210 -32.08 15.94 -8.38
N PRO A 211 -32.59 15.66 -9.60
CA PRO A 211 -32.02 16.19 -10.85
C PRO A 211 -31.90 17.72 -10.94
N LEU A 212 -32.75 18.46 -10.20
CA LEU A 212 -32.73 19.93 -10.15
C LEU A 212 -31.81 20.51 -9.07
N LYS A 213 -31.20 19.66 -8.23
CA LYS A 213 -30.28 20.08 -7.15
C LYS A 213 -28.85 19.73 -7.52
N ASN A 214 -27.93 20.65 -7.27
CA ASN A 214 -26.51 20.39 -7.44
C ASN A 214 -25.98 19.63 -6.22
N CYS A 215 -25.23 18.56 -6.46
CA CYS A 215 -24.53 17.81 -5.43
C CYS A 215 -23.13 18.38 -5.23
N THR A 216 -22.76 18.59 -3.97
CA THR A 216 -21.41 18.96 -3.55
C THR A 216 -20.90 17.91 -2.58
N ASP A 217 -19.70 17.41 -2.85
CA ASP A 217 -19.06 16.43 -1.99
C ASP A 217 -18.53 17.10 -0.72
N ASN A 218 -18.76 16.47 0.43
CA ASN A 218 -18.18 16.96 1.67
C ASN A 218 -16.79 16.33 1.84
N PRO A 219 -15.77 17.05 2.33
CA PRO A 219 -14.48 16.45 2.60
C PRO A 219 -14.54 15.44 3.77
N ALA A 220 -13.79 14.33 3.69
CA ALA A 220 -13.67 13.32 4.75
C ALA A 220 -13.43 13.91 6.16
N SER A 221 -12.68 15.01 6.24
CA SER A 221 -12.31 15.67 7.50
C SER A 221 -13.48 16.29 8.28
N ILE A 222 -14.63 16.52 7.63
CA ILE A 222 -15.81 17.13 8.27
C ILE A 222 -16.96 16.13 8.46
N HIS A 223 -16.80 14.88 8.01
CA HIS A 223 -17.88 13.89 8.05
C HIS A 223 -18.25 13.44 9.46
N GLU A 224 -17.29 13.32 10.38
CA GLU A 224 -17.56 12.99 11.78
C GLU A 224 -18.44 14.04 12.47
N ALA A 225 -18.40 15.29 12.00
CA ALA A 225 -19.24 16.38 12.51
C ALA A 225 -20.61 16.45 11.81
N LEU A 226 -20.69 16.11 10.53
CA LEU A 226 -21.91 16.31 9.71
C LEU A 226 -22.76 15.06 9.54
N SER A 227 -22.22 13.87 9.79
CA SER A 227 -22.90 12.57 9.59
C SER A 227 -23.42 12.29 8.17
N HIS A 228 -23.01 13.08 7.17
CA HIS A 228 -23.40 12.94 5.76
C HIS A 228 -22.22 13.27 4.84
N ALA A 229 -22.06 12.49 3.76
CA ALA A 229 -20.92 12.57 2.83
C ALA A 229 -21.07 13.64 1.73
N TYR A 230 -22.26 14.19 1.53
CA TYR A 230 -22.53 15.18 0.49
C TYR A 230 -23.53 16.23 1.00
N ASN A 231 -23.64 17.33 0.27
CA ASN A 231 -24.65 18.35 0.46
C ASN A 231 -25.36 18.64 -0.87
N CYS A 232 -26.68 18.81 -0.83
CA CYS A 232 -27.48 19.20 -1.99
C CYS A 232 -27.81 20.69 -1.92
N SER A 233 -27.74 21.38 -3.06
CA SER A 233 -28.17 22.77 -3.15
C SER A 233 -29.67 22.92 -2.83
N PRO A 234 -30.12 24.13 -2.45
CA PRO A 234 -31.55 24.48 -2.51
C PRO A 234 -32.13 24.25 -3.92
N CYS A 235 -33.46 24.16 -3.99
CA CYS A 235 -34.15 24.16 -5.28
C CYS A 235 -33.91 25.48 -6.04
N PRO A 236 -33.79 25.42 -7.36
CA PRO A 236 -33.69 26.63 -8.18
C PRO A 236 -34.97 27.48 -8.08
N GLU A 237 -34.88 28.74 -8.50
CA GLU A 237 -36.02 29.65 -8.55
C GLU A 237 -37.16 29.08 -9.41
N GLY A 238 -38.41 29.32 -9.01
CA GLY A 238 -39.60 28.67 -9.61
C GLY A 238 -39.90 27.28 -9.03
N TYR A 239 -39.12 26.78 -8.08
CA TYR A 239 -39.35 25.48 -7.43
C TYR A 239 -39.27 25.57 -5.90
N THR A 240 -40.03 24.70 -5.24
CA THR A 240 -40.02 24.51 -3.78
C THR A 240 -39.63 23.09 -3.41
N ASN A 241 -39.24 22.85 -2.15
CA ASN A 241 -39.02 21.48 -1.67
C ASN A 241 -40.38 20.75 -1.58
N GLY A 242 -40.42 19.49 -2.02
CA GLY A 242 -41.63 18.69 -1.94
C GLY A 242 -42.04 18.39 -0.49
N GLU A 243 -43.35 18.32 -0.24
CA GLU A 243 -43.91 18.17 1.11
C GLU A 243 -43.49 16.86 1.81
N THR A 244 -43.30 15.80 1.02
CA THR A 244 -42.99 14.44 1.53
C THR A 244 -41.51 14.08 1.43
N ASP A 245 -40.76 14.82 0.60
CA ASP A 245 -39.35 14.57 0.34
C ASP A 245 -38.66 15.91 0.08
N SER A 246 -37.96 16.42 1.10
CA SER A 246 -37.24 17.68 1.02
C SER A 246 -36.09 17.66 0.02
N GLN A 247 -35.74 16.51 -0.56
CA GLN A 247 -34.78 16.42 -1.65
C GLN A 247 -35.42 16.66 -3.01
N LYS A 248 -36.74 16.49 -3.17
CA LYS A 248 -37.44 16.76 -4.43
C LYS A 248 -37.73 18.25 -4.59
N CYS A 249 -37.63 18.71 -5.83
CA CYS A 249 -38.08 20.04 -6.21
C CYS A 249 -39.40 19.92 -6.95
N GLU A 250 -40.43 20.56 -6.41
CA GLU A 250 -41.76 20.66 -6.99
C GLU A 250 -41.93 22.06 -7.58
N ASP A 251 -42.58 22.10 -8.74
CA ASP A 251 -42.85 23.34 -9.46
C ASP A 251 -43.77 24.25 -8.63
N ILE A 252 -43.42 25.53 -8.51
CA ILE A 252 -44.29 26.52 -7.89
C ILE A 252 -45.29 26.97 -8.94
N ASN A 253 -46.58 26.82 -8.69
CA ASN A 253 -47.59 27.35 -9.59
C ASN A 253 -47.86 28.82 -9.27
N GLU A 254 -47.11 29.74 -9.87
CA GLU A 254 -47.26 31.17 -9.57
C GLU A 254 -48.62 31.74 -9.97
N CYS A 255 -49.34 31.06 -10.87
CA CYS A 255 -50.70 31.43 -11.27
C CYS A 255 -51.73 31.08 -10.19
N GLU A 256 -51.63 29.91 -9.57
CA GLU A 256 -52.54 29.47 -8.49
C GLU A 256 -52.22 30.19 -7.18
N GLU A 257 -50.95 30.39 -6.88
CA GLU A 257 -50.47 31.14 -5.71
C GLU A 257 -50.71 32.65 -5.83
N GLY A 258 -51.07 33.14 -7.03
CA GLY A 258 -51.38 34.55 -7.28
C GLY A 258 -50.15 35.47 -7.20
N ILE A 259 -48.94 34.93 -7.36
CA ILE A 259 -47.66 35.65 -7.26
C ILE A 259 -47.02 35.94 -8.63
N SER A 260 -47.64 35.50 -9.72
CA SER A 260 -47.17 35.72 -11.10
C SER A 260 -47.08 37.19 -11.51
N GLY A 261 -47.92 38.06 -10.94
CA GLY A 261 -47.97 39.47 -11.32
C GLY A 261 -48.37 39.71 -12.79
N CYS A 262 -49.02 38.75 -13.44
CA CYS A 262 -49.58 38.93 -14.78
C CYS A 262 -50.82 39.86 -14.74
N ASP A 263 -50.90 40.78 -15.69
CA ASP A 263 -52.02 41.73 -15.78
C ASP A 263 -53.35 41.09 -16.18
N GLN A 264 -53.33 40.10 -17.08
CA GLN A 264 -54.55 39.47 -17.58
C GLN A 264 -54.59 37.95 -17.41
N MET A 265 -53.79 37.22 -18.19
CA MET A 265 -53.79 35.76 -18.15
C MET A 265 -52.42 35.25 -17.70
N CYS A 266 -52.43 34.23 -16.86
CA CYS A 266 -51.23 33.53 -16.40
C CYS A 266 -51.30 32.07 -16.86
N ILE A 267 -50.19 31.58 -17.41
CA ILE A 267 -50.02 30.20 -17.85
C ILE A 267 -48.82 29.63 -17.09
N ASN A 268 -49.08 28.68 -16.19
CA ASN A 268 -48.02 28.01 -15.44
C ASN A 268 -47.15 27.18 -16.38
N THR A 269 -45.84 27.18 -16.16
CA THR A 269 -44.86 26.40 -16.90
C THR A 269 -43.88 25.73 -15.93
N TYR A 270 -43.13 24.73 -16.37
CA TYR A 270 -42.19 24.06 -15.46
C TYR A 270 -40.98 24.99 -15.17
N GLY A 271 -40.86 25.43 -13.93
CA GLY A 271 -39.86 26.37 -13.43
C GLY A 271 -40.21 27.85 -13.57
N GLY A 272 -41.49 28.18 -13.74
CA GLY A 272 -41.96 29.57 -13.79
C GLY A 272 -43.28 29.71 -14.54
N PHE A 273 -43.57 30.91 -15.05
CA PHE A 273 -44.85 31.17 -15.71
C PHE A 273 -44.70 32.08 -16.92
N ASN A 274 -45.70 32.06 -17.80
CA ASN A 274 -45.85 33.01 -18.90
C ASN A 274 -47.13 33.81 -18.76
N CYS A 275 -47.04 35.12 -18.97
CA CYS A 275 -48.21 35.97 -19.08
C CYS A 275 -48.69 36.03 -20.53
N SER A 276 -50.00 36.00 -20.72
CA SER A 276 -50.64 36.24 -22.00
C SER A 276 -51.75 37.29 -21.86
N CYS A 277 -52.13 37.87 -22.99
CA CYS A 277 -53.17 38.89 -23.06
C CYS A 277 -54.39 38.36 -23.81
N HIS A 278 -55.56 38.90 -23.49
CA HIS A 278 -56.77 38.66 -24.26
C HIS A 278 -56.64 39.28 -25.66
N ASN A 279 -57.46 38.82 -26.60
CA ASN A 279 -57.45 39.32 -27.98
C ASN A 279 -57.59 40.86 -28.02
N GLY A 280 -56.75 41.51 -28.83
CA GLY A 280 -56.68 42.98 -28.94
C GLY A 280 -55.67 43.66 -28.01
N TYR A 281 -54.84 42.89 -27.29
CA TYR A 281 -53.78 43.39 -26.42
C TYR A 281 -52.45 42.70 -26.70
N ILE A 282 -51.34 43.45 -26.61
CA ILE A 282 -49.96 42.99 -26.75
C ILE A 282 -49.30 42.96 -25.37
N HIS A 283 -48.52 41.90 -25.09
CA HIS A 283 -47.77 41.76 -23.84
C HIS A 283 -46.52 42.65 -23.83
N ASN A 284 -46.43 43.54 -22.85
CA ASN A 284 -45.26 44.36 -22.57
C ASN A 284 -44.43 43.69 -21.47
N VAL A 285 -43.35 43.03 -21.87
CA VAL A 285 -42.45 42.25 -21.00
C VAL A 285 -41.81 43.10 -19.89
N THR A 286 -41.55 44.39 -20.13
CA THR A 286 -40.88 45.27 -19.15
C THR A 286 -41.79 45.67 -17.99
N MET A 287 -43.10 45.77 -18.24
CA MET A 287 -44.10 46.13 -17.23
C MET A 287 -44.97 44.95 -16.79
N ASN A 288 -44.72 43.77 -17.36
CA ASN A 288 -45.56 42.57 -17.25
C ASN A 288 -47.06 42.84 -17.49
N ALA A 289 -47.37 43.77 -18.41
CA ALA A 289 -48.71 44.35 -18.60
C ALA A 289 -49.23 44.14 -20.03
N CYS A 290 -50.55 44.15 -20.19
CA CYS A 290 -51.21 44.02 -21.48
C CYS A 290 -51.65 45.38 -22.00
N VAL A 291 -51.09 45.81 -23.13
CA VAL A 291 -51.40 47.12 -23.75
C VAL A 291 -52.26 46.93 -24.99
N LEU A 292 -53.23 47.81 -25.22
CA LEU A 292 -54.12 47.73 -26.38
C LEU A 292 -53.33 47.80 -27.70
N GLU A 293 -53.63 46.86 -28.61
CA GLU A 293 -53.14 46.89 -29.98
C GLU A 293 -53.92 47.96 -30.75
N MET A 294 -53.24 49.04 -31.15
CA MET A 294 -53.80 50.16 -31.92
C MET A 294 -53.62 49.98 -33.42
#